data_AF-A0A2M7NS14-F1
#
_entry.id   AF-A0A2M7NS14-F1
#
_cell.length_a   1.000
_cell.length_b   1.000
_cell.length_c   1.000
_cell.angle_alpha   90.00
_cell.angle_beta   90.00
_cell.angle_gamma   90.00
#
_symmetry.space_group_name_H-M   'P 1'
#
loop_
_entity.id
_entity.type
_entity.pdbx_description
1 polymer ?
#
loop_
_entity_poly.entity_id
_entity_poly.type
_entity_poly.pdbx_seq_one_letter_code
_entity_poly.pdbx_strand_id
1 'polypeptide(L)'
;DSEVAELIKKAPSQAGHPEAAAAVLMDREHYEIFPDSSSVSESFKVIKIFNDRGKKQFAEVALTYDSTYADIEVLEAYTVLPSGLTRDVSPQQIRDVSKYMNFPLYSNARLKIISMPAVEPGAVIVYRVRHKSNKLPSGNVV
;
A
#
# COMPACT_ATOMS: atom_id res chain seq x y z
N ASP A 1 10.69 8.25 -11.50
CA ASP A 1 10.75 9.08 -10.28
C ASP A 1 12.19 9.14 -9.78
N SER A 2 12.75 10.34 -9.61
CA SER A 2 14.14 10.52 -9.17
C SER A 2 14.36 10.17 -7.70
N GLU A 3 13.34 10.32 -6.84
CA GLU A 3 13.42 9.96 -5.41
C GLU A 3 13.50 8.44 -5.25
N VAL A 4 12.60 7.72 -5.91
CA VAL A 4 12.58 6.24 -5.89
C VAL A 4 13.90 5.68 -6.40
N ALA A 5 14.45 6.22 -7.50
CA ALA A 5 15.72 5.75 -8.04
C ALA A 5 16.88 5.90 -7.05
N GLU A 6 16.94 7.02 -6.31
CA GLU A 6 17.95 7.24 -5.27
C GLU A 6 17.77 6.31 -4.07
N LEU A 7 16.53 6.05 -3.65
CA LEU A 7 16.25 5.07 -2.60
C LEU A 7 16.72 3.66 -3.00
N ILE A 8 16.47 3.26 -4.24
CA ILE A 8 16.88 1.94 -4.75
C ILE A 8 18.41 1.82 -4.78
N LYS A 9 19.13 2.87 -5.19
CA LYS A 9 20.60 2.88 -5.20
C LYS A 9 21.20 2.72 -3.80
N LYS A 10 20.56 3.31 -2.79
CA LYS A 10 20.99 3.27 -1.38
C LYS A 10 20.38 2.09 -0.60
N ALA A 11 19.60 1.24 -1.27
CA ALA A 11 18.88 0.17 -0.59
C ALA A 11 19.85 -0.81 0.07
N PRO A 12 19.57 -1.27 1.29
CA PRO A 12 20.35 -2.32 1.93
C PRO A 12 20.27 -3.64 1.14
N SER A 13 21.21 -4.54 1.39
CA SER A 13 21.24 -5.87 0.78
C SER A 13 20.85 -6.95 1.79
N GLN A 14 20.31 -8.07 1.28
CA GLN A 14 19.99 -9.24 2.12
C GLN A 14 21.22 -9.78 2.86
N ALA A 15 22.42 -9.67 2.28
CA ALA A 15 23.64 -10.18 2.90
C ALA A 15 23.96 -9.48 4.23
N GLY A 16 23.66 -8.18 4.35
CA GLY A 16 23.80 -7.42 5.60
C GLY A 16 22.64 -7.63 6.59
N HIS A 17 21.55 -8.25 6.15
CA HIS A 17 20.32 -8.45 6.92
C HIS A 17 19.72 -9.85 6.68
N PRO A 18 20.42 -10.94 7.04
CA PRO A 18 20.06 -12.30 6.66
C PRO A 18 18.68 -12.76 7.16
N GLU A 19 18.23 -12.24 8.30
CA GLU A 19 16.91 -12.55 8.85
C GLU A 19 15.77 -11.71 8.26
N ALA A 20 16.09 -10.62 7.55
CA ALA A 20 15.08 -9.78 6.94
C ALA A 20 14.43 -10.48 5.72
N ALA A 21 13.16 -10.16 5.50
CA ALA A 21 12.40 -10.61 4.33
C ALA A 21 12.31 -9.51 3.25
N ALA A 22 12.35 -8.25 3.71
CA ALA A 22 12.27 -7.03 2.92
C ALA A 22 12.88 -5.87 3.72
N ALA A 23 13.08 -4.73 3.06
CA ALA A 23 13.39 -3.45 3.70
C ALA A 23 12.41 -2.38 3.21
N VAL A 24 11.81 -1.65 4.14
CA VAL A 24 11.02 -0.45 3.81
C VAL A 24 11.99 0.70 3.61
N LEU A 25 12.10 1.20 2.38
CA LEU A 25 13.01 2.28 2.00
C LEU A 25 12.38 3.66 2.22
N MET A 26 11.05 3.73 2.06
CA MET A 26 10.25 4.92 2.32
C MET A 26 8.90 4.49 2.86
N ASP A 27 8.47 5.20 3.90
CA ASP A 27 7.09 5.21 4.38
C ASP A 27 6.74 6.66 4.71
N ARG A 28 5.93 7.28 3.85
CA ARG A 28 5.50 8.67 3.99
C ARG A 28 3.99 8.70 4.06
N GLU A 29 3.47 9.34 5.10
CA GLU A 29 2.05 9.61 5.27
C GLU A 29 1.86 11.14 5.31
N HIS A 30 0.94 11.65 4.50
CA HIS A 30 0.48 13.03 4.55
C HIS A 30 -0.98 13.05 4.98
N TYR A 31 -1.35 13.94 5.91
CA TYR A 31 -2.71 14.07 6.41
C TYR A 31 -3.17 15.51 6.31
N GLU A 32 -4.37 15.69 5.76
CA GLU A 32 -5.11 16.94 5.73
C GLU A 32 -6.45 16.71 6.43
N ILE A 33 -6.73 17.52 7.44
CA ILE A 33 -7.96 17.46 8.25
C ILE A 33 -8.71 18.77 8.04
N PHE A 34 -9.97 18.67 7.65
CA PHE A 34 -10.80 19.82 7.33
C PHE A 34 -11.70 20.23 8.50
N PRO A 35 -12.18 21.50 8.55
CA PRO A 35 -13.05 21.97 9.62
C PRO A 35 -14.37 21.21 9.79
N ASP A 36 -14.86 20.56 8.74
CA ASP A 36 -16.07 19.71 8.76
C ASP A 36 -15.81 18.28 9.29
N SER A 37 -14.61 18.03 9.83
CA SER A 37 -14.16 16.73 10.32
C SER A 37 -14.02 15.64 9.24
N SER A 38 -14.00 16.02 7.96
CA SER A 38 -13.50 15.17 6.89
C SER A 38 -11.97 15.18 6.88
N SER A 39 -11.37 14.20 6.22
CA SER A 39 -9.92 14.12 6.07
C SER A 39 -9.50 13.47 4.76
N VAL A 40 -8.35 13.89 4.25
CA VAL A 40 -7.64 13.20 3.17
C VAL A 40 -6.28 12.79 3.72
N SER A 41 -5.88 11.54 3.48
CA SER A 41 -4.51 11.13 3.70
C SER A 41 -3.90 10.49 2.46
N GLU A 42 -2.61 10.69 2.26
CA GLU A 42 -1.84 10.05 1.20
C GLU A 42 -0.70 9.23 1.79
N SER A 43 -0.70 7.93 1.49
CA SER A 43 0.35 6.99 1.89
C SER A 43 1.22 6.69 0.68
N PHE A 44 2.53 6.89 0.80
CA PHE A 44 3.52 6.53 -0.21
C PHE A 44 4.55 5.56 0.39
N LYS A 45 4.67 4.37 -0.20
CA LYS A 45 5.61 3.35 0.26
C LYS A 45 6.53 2.84 -0.85
N VAL A 46 7.78 2.61 -0.49
CA VAL A 46 8.81 1.99 -1.33
C VAL A 46 9.43 0.84 -0.54
N ILE A 47 9.33 -0.39 -1.03
CA ILE A 47 9.69 -1.60 -0.28
C ILE A 47 10.59 -2.48 -1.15
N LYS A 48 11.83 -2.72 -0.71
CA LYS A 48 12.77 -3.66 -1.32
C LYS A 48 12.45 -5.07 -0.85
N ILE A 49 12.19 -5.98 -1.77
CA ILE A 49 11.95 -7.39 -1.49
C ILE A 49 13.29 -8.13 -1.54
N PHE A 50 13.60 -8.90 -0.50
CA PHE A 50 14.86 -9.63 -0.44
C PHE A 50 14.74 -11.10 -0.83
N ASN A 51 13.65 -11.75 -0.46
CA ASN A 51 13.46 -13.19 -0.65
C ASN A 51 11.97 -13.54 -0.75
N ASP A 52 11.68 -14.83 -0.93
CA ASP A 52 10.31 -15.33 -1.09
C ASP A 52 9.42 -15.09 0.14
N ARG A 53 9.99 -14.95 1.34
CA ARG A 53 9.20 -14.54 2.53
C ARG A 53 8.69 -13.12 2.34
N GLY A 54 9.54 -12.22 1.84
CA GLY A 54 9.16 -10.84 1.54
C GLY A 54 8.12 -10.78 0.44
N LYS A 55 8.29 -11.56 -0.63
CA LYS A 55 7.28 -11.68 -1.69
C LYS A 55 5.93 -12.09 -1.12
N LYS A 56 5.88 -13.16 -0.32
CA LYS A 56 4.62 -13.64 0.30
C LYS A 56 3.95 -12.58 1.19
N GLN A 57 4.74 -11.75 1.86
CA GLN A 57 4.24 -10.74 2.79
C GLN A 57 3.77 -9.46 2.09
N PHE A 58 4.43 -9.03 1.01
CA PHE A 58 4.26 -7.68 0.45
C PHE A 58 3.68 -7.66 -0.97
N ALA A 59 3.62 -8.78 -1.69
CA ALA A 59 3.12 -8.79 -3.08
C ALA A 59 1.60 -8.53 -3.18
N GLU A 60 0.85 -8.72 -2.09
CA GLU A 60 -0.57 -8.37 -1.99
C GLU A 60 -0.71 -7.23 -0.97
N VAL A 61 -0.94 -6.01 -1.47
CA VAL A 61 -1.18 -4.84 -0.59
C VAL A 61 -2.67 -4.79 -0.27
N ALA A 62 -3.03 -5.12 0.97
CA ALA A 62 -4.40 -5.14 1.44
C ALA A 62 -4.71 -3.89 2.29
N LEU A 63 -5.52 -2.99 1.76
CA LEU A 63 -5.90 -1.73 2.39
C LEU A 63 -7.34 -1.81 2.91
N THR A 64 -7.53 -1.64 4.21
CA THR A 64 -8.87 -1.69 4.82
C THR A 64 -9.51 -0.31 4.84
N TYR A 65 -10.82 -0.25 4.57
CA TYR A 65 -11.61 0.96 4.78
C TYR A 65 -13.07 0.63 5.10
N ASP A 66 -13.80 1.59 5.65
CA ASP A 66 -15.24 1.52 5.85
C ASP A 66 -15.94 2.26 4.72
N SER A 67 -16.63 1.56 3.82
CA SER A 67 -17.25 2.17 2.64
C SER A 67 -18.42 3.09 2.96
N THR A 68 -18.91 3.12 4.20
CA THR A 68 -19.90 4.11 4.63
C THR A 68 -19.25 5.49 4.80
N TYR A 69 -17.99 5.54 5.23
CA TYR A 69 -17.33 6.78 5.65
C TYR A 69 -16.08 7.13 4.86
N ALA A 70 -15.54 6.21 4.08
CA ALA A 70 -14.27 6.36 3.41
C ALA A 70 -14.21 5.73 2.03
N ASP A 71 -13.22 6.15 1.25
CA ASP A 71 -12.83 5.55 -0.03
C ASP A 71 -11.31 5.55 -0.18
N ILE A 72 -10.79 4.61 -0.99
CA ILE A 72 -9.37 4.51 -1.32
C ILE A 72 -9.17 4.65 -2.82
N GLU A 73 -8.33 5.61 -3.20
CA GLU A 73 -7.89 5.86 -4.56
C GLU A 73 -6.43 5.38 -4.71
N VAL A 74 -6.15 4.52 -5.69
CA VAL A 74 -4.78 4.10 -6.01
C VAL A 74 -4.21 5.08 -7.01
N LEU A 75 -3.27 5.92 -6.57
CA LEU A 75 -2.68 7.00 -7.38
C LEU A 75 -1.55 6.49 -8.27
N GLU A 76 -0.71 5.61 -7.72
CA GLU A 76 0.34 4.87 -8.45
C GLU A 76 0.57 3.53 -7.75
N ALA A 77 0.86 2.49 -8.53
CA ALA A 77 1.37 1.23 -8.00
C ALA A 77 2.13 0.49 -9.11
N TYR A 78 3.37 0.10 -8.82
CA TYR A 78 4.22 -0.61 -9.77
C TYR A 78 5.35 -1.37 -9.06
N THR A 79 5.95 -2.31 -9.78
CA THR A 79 7.13 -3.06 -9.34
C THR A 79 8.33 -2.69 -10.21
N VAL A 80 9.46 -2.36 -9.60
CA VAL A 80 10.76 -2.24 -10.27
C VAL A 80 11.51 -3.56 -10.11
N LEU A 81 11.80 -4.23 -11.22
CA LEU A 81 12.53 -5.49 -11.24
C LEU A 81 14.04 -5.29 -10.95
N PRO A 82 14.78 -6.32 -10.53
CA PRO A 82 16.23 -6.28 -10.41
C PRO A 82 16.95 -5.83 -11.69
N SER A 83 16.35 -6.11 -12.86
CA SER A 83 16.83 -5.66 -14.17
C SER A 83 16.68 -4.15 -14.40
N GLY A 84 15.94 -3.45 -13.54
CA GLY A 84 15.58 -2.03 -13.69
C GLY A 84 14.30 -1.79 -14.50
N LEU A 85 13.69 -2.84 -15.07
CA LEU A 85 12.40 -2.72 -15.76
C LEU A 85 11.26 -2.48 -14.77
N THR A 86 10.33 -1.59 -15.12
CA THR A 86 9.12 -1.32 -14.34
C THR A 86 7.93 -2.10 -14.89
N ARG A 87 7.07 -2.58 -13.98
CA ARG A 87 5.79 -3.21 -14.28
C ARG A 87 4.68 -2.51 -13.51
N ASP A 88 3.82 -1.81 -14.22
CA ASP A 88 2.67 -1.12 -13.64
C ASP A 88 1.57 -2.10 -13.24
N VAL A 89 0.88 -1.80 -12.14
CA VAL A 89 -0.34 -2.50 -11.74
C VAL A 89 -1.46 -2.13 -12.71
N SER A 90 -2.09 -3.12 -13.34
CA SER A 90 -3.28 -2.89 -14.16
C SER A 90 -4.56 -2.83 -13.30
N PRO A 91 -5.65 -2.23 -13.80
CA PRO A 91 -6.93 -2.20 -13.09
C PRO A 91 -7.44 -3.60 -12.70
N GLN A 92 -7.17 -4.63 -13.50
CA GLN A 92 -7.58 -6.01 -13.21
C GLN A 92 -6.84 -6.63 -12.01
N GLN A 93 -5.71 -6.04 -11.62
CA GLN A 93 -4.92 -6.45 -10.45
C GLN A 93 -5.34 -5.72 -9.18
N ILE A 94 -6.32 -4.81 -9.27
CA ILE A 94 -6.90 -4.11 -8.12
C ILE A 94 -8.29 -4.69 -7.87
N ARG A 95 -8.51 -5.19 -6.66
CA ARG A 95 -9.77 -5.81 -6.25
C ARG A 95 -10.36 -5.06 -5.07
N ASP A 96 -11.68 -4.98 -5.04
CA ASP A 96 -12.42 -4.38 -3.94
C ASP A 96 -13.42 -5.39 -3.41
N VAL A 97 -13.19 -5.89 -2.19
CA VAL A 97 -13.94 -7.02 -1.62
C VAL A 97 -14.39 -6.72 -0.20
N SER A 98 -15.46 -7.41 0.23
CA SER A 98 -15.86 -7.38 1.65
C SER A 98 -14.81 -8.08 2.49
N LYS A 99 -14.37 -7.43 3.59
CA LYS A 99 -13.41 -7.99 4.54
C LYS A 99 -13.97 -9.23 5.25
N TYR A 100 -15.26 -9.22 5.55
CA TYR A 100 -15.96 -10.29 6.27
C TYR A 100 -17.06 -10.90 5.39
N MET A 101 -16.67 -11.67 4.37
CA MET A 101 -17.61 -12.21 3.37
C MET A 101 -18.80 -12.99 3.98
N ASN A 102 -18.59 -13.68 5.09
CA ASN A 102 -19.62 -14.51 5.75
C ASN A 102 -20.48 -13.72 6.76
N PHE A 103 -20.25 -12.42 6.92
CA PHE A 103 -20.95 -11.61 7.91
C PHE A 103 -21.55 -10.36 7.25
N PRO A 104 -22.76 -10.46 6.66
CA PRO A 104 -23.38 -9.38 5.88
C PRO A 104 -23.55 -8.06 6.64
N LEU A 105 -23.70 -8.12 7.97
CA LEU A 105 -23.79 -6.95 8.85
C LEU A 105 -22.53 -6.06 8.78
N TYR A 106 -21.38 -6.62 8.40
CA TYR A 106 -20.12 -5.89 8.23
C TYR A 106 -19.74 -5.72 6.76
N SER A 107 -20.73 -5.65 5.86
CA SER A 107 -20.51 -5.48 4.41
C SER A 107 -19.81 -4.16 4.06
N ASN A 108 -19.91 -3.15 4.92
CA ASN A 108 -19.21 -1.88 4.80
C ASN A 108 -17.72 -1.97 5.16
N ALA A 109 -17.28 -3.00 5.90
CA ALA A 109 -15.87 -3.26 6.10
C ALA A 109 -15.28 -3.86 4.81
N ARG A 110 -14.50 -3.06 4.08
CA ARG A 110 -13.94 -3.39 2.77
C ARG A 110 -12.43 -3.58 2.82
N LEU A 111 -11.93 -4.31 1.83
CA LEU A 111 -10.51 -4.47 1.51
C LEU A 111 -10.29 -4.08 0.05
N LYS A 112 -9.46 -3.06 -0.17
CA LYS A 112 -8.87 -2.76 -1.47
C LYS A 112 -7.53 -3.46 -1.58
N ILE A 113 -7.44 -4.44 -2.49
CA ILE A 113 -6.30 -5.32 -2.62
C ILE A 113 -5.59 -5.00 -3.93
N ILE A 114 -4.30 -4.68 -3.85
CA ILE A 114 -3.43 -4.42 -5.01
C ILE A 114 -2.48 -5.62 -5.15
N SER A 115 -2.65 -6.40 -6.21
CA SER A 115 -1.77 -7.52 -6.54
C SER A 115 -0.57 -7.04 -7.35
N MET A 116 0.58 -6.84 -6.69
CA MET A 116 1.78 -6.29 -7.32
C MET A 116 2.35 -7.24 -8.39
N PRO A 117 2.58 -6.78 -9.64
CA PRO A 117 3.05 -7.64 -10.72
C PRO A 117 4.52 -8.04 -10.52
N ALA A 118 4.86 -9.26 -10.99
CA ALA A 118 6.23 -9.72 -11.18
C ALA A 118 7.17 -9.56 -9.96
N VAL A 119 6.64 -9.65 -8.74
CA VAL A 119 7.45 -9.55 -7.52
C VAL A 119 8.38 -10.77 -7.42
N GLU A 120 9.67 -10.52 -7.30
CA GLU A 120 10.74 -11.50 -7.15
C GLU A 120 11.81 -11.01 -6.16
N PRO A 121 12.69 -11.88 -5.64
CA PRO A 121 13.83 -11.45 -4.84
C PRO A 121 14.65 -10.36 -5.54
N GLY A 122 14.87 -9.25 -4.84
CA GLY A 122 15.54 -8.07 -5.37
C GLY A 122 14.62 -7.05 -6.04
N ALA A 123 13.34 -7.34 -6.26
CA ALA A 123 12.38 -6.36 -6.77
C ALA A 123 12.08 -5.27 -5.73
N VAL A 124 11.53 -4.15 -6.19
CA VAL A 124 11.07 -3.03 -5.35
C VAL A 124 9.61 -2.74 -5.67
N ILE A 125 8.77 -2.81 -4.64
CA ILE A 125 7.35 -2.45 -4.72
C ILE A 125 7.22 -0.96 -4.41
N VAL A 126 6.48 -0.24 -5.24
CA VAL A 126 6.14 1.16 -5.03
C VAL A 126 4.64 1.32 -5.14
N TYR A 127 4.03 2.02 -4.19
CA TYR A 127 2.65 2.43 -4.32
C TYR A 127 2.37 3.74 -3.58
N ARG A 128 1.39 4.48 -4.10
CA ARG A 128 0.79 5.65 -3.46
C ARG A 128 -0.72 5.52 -3.50
N VAL A 129 -1.33 5.70 -2.35
CA VAL A 129 -2.79 5.63 -2.22
C VAL A 129 -3.29 6.84 -1.46
N ARG A 130 -4.47 7.32 -1.85
CA ARG A 130 -5.19 8.37 -1.16
C ARG A 130 -6.40 7.77 -0.45
N HIS A 131 -6.49 7.99 0.85
CA HIS A 131 -7.64 7.63 1.66
C HIS A 131 -8.46 8.89 1.93
N LYS A 132 -9.72 8.91 1.49
CA LYS A 132 -10.66 10.00 1.75
C LYS A 132 -11.62 9.55 2.83
N SER A 133 -11.90 10.39 3.82
CA SER A 133 -12.92 10.14 4.84
C SER A 133 -13.87 11.32 4.94
N ASN A 134 -15.17 11.04 4.84
CA ASN A 134 -16.23 12.06 4.72
C ASN A 134 -16.59 12.67 6.08
N LYS A 135 -16.38 11.95 7.18
CA LYS A 135 -16.63 12.40 8.55
C LYS A 135 -15.98 11.42 9.52
N LEU A 136 -14.98 11.84 10.29
CA LEU A 136 -14.61 11.11 11.50
C LEU A 136 -15.87 11.04 12.37
N PRO A 137 -16.25 9.89 12.95
CA PRO A 137 -17.34 9.87 13.92
C PRO A 137 -17.00 10.92 14.98
N SER A 138 -17.79 11.98 15.05
CA SER A 138 -17.70 12.93 16.14
C SER A 138 -18.02 12.12 17.39
N GLY A 139 -16.97 11.70 18.10
CA GLY A 139 -17.14 11.07 19.39
C GLY A 139 -17.85 12.07 20.26
N ASN A 140 -19.14 11.83 20.53
CA ASN A 140 -19.68 12.26 21.80
C ASN A 140 -18.89 11.48 22.84
N VAL A 141 -17.78 12.06 23.28
CA VAL A 141 -17.18 11.71 24.56
C VAL A 141 -18.20 12.23 25.58
N VAL A 142 -19.16 11.37 25.92
CA VAL A 142 -20.00 11.49 27.12
C VAL A 142 -19.16 11.15 28.34
#